data_AF-A0AA39MAM2-F1
#
_entry.id   AF-A0AA39MAM2-F1
#
_cell.length_a   1.000
_cell.length_b   1.000
_cell.length_c   1.000
_cell.angle_alpha   90.00
_cell.angle_beta   90.00
_cell.angle_gamma   90.00
#
_symmetry.space_group_name_H-M   'P 1'
#
loop_
_entity.id
_entity.type
_entity.pdbx_description
1 polymer ?
#
loop_
_entity_poly.entity_id
_entity_poly.type
_entity_poly.pdbx_seq_one_letter_code
_entity_poly.pdbx_strand_id
1 'polypeptide(L)'
;MACRVPYTAADDRQMWSYLVEKTREDSPSAKTPMGIALWKEFLTDNPSFEHTFSSTQTHYRRHLHDKMYKAELPFEDLLFLLQRHKRKLTKQQHLYVEKKFKRQIKLNKRGIPVEDISEDGGEKSQNGTDPHGVSDSGDDGQRKPEPVRPRTPRRAPERKRDPSPGGSSLRSTSPLIFKRRRIGRLASPDADEPSQSPRSAKKIRPQKEESCSSAHFQRRLSSVSTQTPTKLVAMMEASESCKTPSRSNAFILPSYSVLHDQIIQELATDNSLSAVQRMAKKRALDALMEELRT
;
A
#
# COMPACT_ATOMS: atom_id res chain seq x y z
N MET A 1 -9.35 -7.96 31.71
CA MET A 1 -8.90 -6.91 30.76
C MET A 1 -8.73 -7.58 29.42
N ALA A 2 -9.41 -7.11 28.37
CA ALA A 2 -9.22 -7.66 27.03
C ALA A 2 -7.77 -7.40 26.60
N CYS A 3 -7.01 -8.47 26.28
CA CYS A 3 -5.68 -8.36 25.73
C CYS A 3 -5.77 -7.65 24.37
N ARG A 4 -4.94 -6.60 24.17
CA ARG A 4 -4.86 -5.93 22.87
C ARG A 4 -4.16 -6.86 21.89
N VAL A 5 -4.77 -7.09 20.73
CA VAL A 5 -4.14 -7.83 19.63
C VAL A 5 -2.97 -6.99 19.09
N PRO A 6 -1.76 -7.56 18.94
CA PRO A 6 -0.64 -6.85 18.32
C PRO A 6 -0.80 -6.78 16.80
N TYR A 7 -0.34 -5.69 16.19
CA TYR A 7 -0.29 -5.57 14.73
C TYR A 7 0.72 -6.55 14.13
N THR A 8 0.31 -7.24 13.06
CA THR A 8 1.15 -8.18 12.32
C THR A 8 1.73 -7.53 11.05
N ALA A 9 2.73 -8.17 10.45
CA ALA A 9 3.24 -7.73 9.14
C ALA A 9 2.20 -7.89 8.01
N ALA A 10 1.23 -8.80 8.17
CA ALA A 10 0.12 -8.94 7.23
C ALA A 10 -0.82 -7.73 7.32
N ASP A 11 -1.12 -7.25 8.53
CA ASP A 11 -1.91 -6.05 8.77
C ASP A 11 -1.25 -4.83 8.11
N ASP A 12 0.07 -4.69 8.31
CA ASP A 12 0.86 -3.60 7.72
C ASP A 12 0.78 -3.62 6.19
N ARG A 13 0.92 -4.81 5.57
CA ARG A 13 0.78 -4.99 4.13
C ARG A 13 -0.61 -4.59 3.64
N GLN A 14 -1.67 -5.06 4.30
CA GLN A 14 -3.05 -4.73 3.92
C GLN A 14 -3.32 -3.23 4.01
N MET A 15 -2.83 -2.57 5.06
CA MET A 15 -2.92 -1.11 5.20
C MET A 15 -2.17 -0.36 4.09
N TRP A 16 -0.99 -0.84 3.68
CA TRP A 16 -0.24 -0.25 2.57
C TRP A 16 -0.94 -0.44 1.23
N SER A 17 -1.39 -1.66 0.93
CA SER A 17 -2.12 -1.97 -0.31
C SER A 17 -3.37 -1.11 -0.46
N TYR A 18 -4.16 -0.98 0.62
CA TYR A 18 -5.35 -0.12 0.62
C TYR A 18 -5.01 1.36 0.38
N LEU A 19 -3.91 1.84 0.98
CA LEU A 19 -3.48 3.23 0.75
C LEU A 19 -3.08 3.45 -0.72
N VAL A 20 -2.38 2.51 -1.36
CA VAL A 20 -2.04 2.59 -2.79
C VAL A 20 -3.30 2.68 -3.64
N GLU A 21 -4.24 1.77 -3.41
CA GLU A 21 -5.52 1.69 -4.12
C GLU A 21 -6.30 3.01 -4.04
N LYS A 22 -6.58 3.49 -2.82
CA LYS A 22 -7.30 4.76 -2.62
C LYS A 22 -6.55 5.98 -3.15
N THR A 23 -5.22 5.91 -3.22
CA THR A 23 -4.40 6.97 -3.81
C THR A 23 -4.49 6.97 -5.33
N ARG A 24 -4.59 5.80 -5.96
CA ARG A 24 -4.81 5.64 -7.42
C ARG A 24 -6.23 6.06 -7.82
N GLU A 25 -7.21 5.80 -6.97
CA GLU A 25 -8.59 6.28 -7.13
C GLU A 25 -8.75 7.80 -6.94
N ASP A 26 -7.69 8.51 -6.54
CA ASP A 26 -7.72 9.94 -6.20
C ASP A 26 -8.76 10.33 -5.13
N SER A 27 -9.08 9.37 -4.25
CA SER A 27 -10.02 9.59 -3.15
C SER A 27 -9.58 10.77 -2.28
N PRO A 28 -10.50 11.66 -1.86
CA PRO A 28 -10.17 12.79 -0.99
C PRO A 28 -9.57 12.32 0.34
N SER A 29 -10.01 11.16 0.84
CA SER A 29 -9.50 10.55 2.07
C SER A 29 -8.04 10.15 1.95
N ALA A 30 -7.61 9.66 0.78
CA ALA A 30 -6.22 9.25 0.52
C ALA A 30 -5.23 10.42 0.49
N LYS A 31 -5.67 11.64 0.13
CA LYS A 31 -4.79 12.84 0.14
C LYS A 31 -4.23 13.13 1.52
N THR A 32 -4.95 12.73 2.57
CA THR A 32 -4.55 12.92 3.97
C THR A 32 -4.53 11.58 4.70
N PRO A 33 -3.51 10.73 4.48
CA PRO A 33 -3.48 9.37 5.05
C PRO A 33 -3.33 9.35 6.58
N MET A 34 -2.99 10.49 7.19
CA MET A 34 -3.00 10.65 8.65
C MET A 34 -4.40 10.93 9.21
N GLY A 35 -5.36 11.28 8.35
CA GLY A 35 -6.75 11.58 8.69
C GLY A 35 -7.53 10.33 9.07
N ILE A 36 -8.62 10.51 9.81
CA ILE A 36 -9.43 9.40 10.32
C ILE A 36 -10.38 8.83 9.25
N ALA A 37 -10.72 9.61 8.24
CA ALA A 37 -11.69 9.25 7.19
C ALA A 37 -11.24 7.99 6.43
N LEU A 38 -9.98 7.97 5.97
CA LEU A 38 -9.40 6.84 5.24
C LEU A 38 -9.48 5.53 6.03
N TRP A 39 -9.13 5.56 7.32
CA TRP A 39 -9.10 4.36 8.16
C TRP A 39 -10.49 3.90 8.62
N LYS A 40 -11.50 4.78 8.58
CA LYS A 40 -12.89 4.37 8.73
C LYS A 40 -13.36 3.63 7.49
N GLU A 41 -13.11 4.18 6.30
CA GLU A 41 -13.40 3.51 5.02
C GLU A 41 -12.71 2.15 4.94
N PHE A 42 -11.43 2.07 5.34
CA PHE A 42 -10.67 0.83 5.38
C PHE A 42 -11.37 -0.30 6.14
N LEU A 43 -11.91 -0.02 7.34
CA LEU A 43 -12.60 -1.04 8.15
C LEU A 43 -13.99 -1.36 7.63
N THR A 44 -14.64 -0.41 6.96
CA THR A 44 -15.90 -0.68 6.26
C THR A 44 -15.65 -1.67 5.10
N ASP A 45 -14.57 -1.48 4.36
CA ASP A 45 -14.20 -2.31 3.22
C ASP A 45 -13.57 -3.65 3.66
N ASN A 46 -12.99 -3.71 4.88
CA ASN A 46 -12.29 -4.88 5.43
C ASN A 46 -12.84 -5.27 6.81
N PRO A 47 -14.05 -5.86 6.88
CA PRO A 47 -14.71 -6.18 8.15
C PRO A 47 -14.01 -7.28 8.96
N SER A 48 -13.13 -8.06 8.34
CA SER A 48 -12.32 -9.09 9.00
C SER A 48 -11.13 -8.53 9.79
N PHE A 49 -10.84 -7.23 9.67
CA PHE A 49 -9.71 -6.62 10.35
C PHE A 49 -10.01 -6.44 11.85
N GLU A 50 -9.20 -7.06 12.70
CA GLU A 50 -9.50 -7.18 14.15
C GLU A 50 -9.35 -5.86 14.94
N HIS A 51 -8.75 -4.83 14.33
CA HIS A 51 -8.42 -3.59 15.03
C HIS A 51 -9.44 -2.48 14.79
N THR A 52 -9.64 -1.63 15.81
CA THR A 52 -10.52 -0.46 15.70
C THR A 52 -9.90 0.66 14.86
N PHE A 53 -10.73 1.54 14.26
CA PHE A 53 -10.26 2.62 13.39
C PHE A 53 -9.24 3.54 14.09
N SER A 54 -9.47 3.81 15.39
CA SER A 54 -8.59 4.67 16.19
C SER A 54 -7.22 4.03 16.43
N SER A 55 -7.22 2.72 16.67
CA SER A 55 -5.98 1.94 16.81
C SER A 55 -5.21 1.94 15.50
N THR A 56 -5.88 1.65 14.39
CA THR A 56 -5.30 1.56 13.05
C THR A 56 -4.70 2.89 12.59
N GLN A 57 -5.43 4.00 12.77
CA GLN A 57 -4.90 5.33 12.50
C GLN A 57 -3.65 5.65 13.36
N THR A 58 -3.68 5.28 14.64
CA THR A 58 -2.56 5.52 15.54
C THR A 58 -1.34 4.69 15.16
N HIS A 59 -1.55 3.42 14.81
CA HIS A 59 -0.50 2.52 14.33
C HIS A 59 0.14 3.05 13.05
N TYR A 60 -0.68 3.45 12.07
CA TYR A 60 -0.18 4.07 10.85
C TYR A 60 0.70 5.28 11.13
N ARG A 61 0.20 6.23 11.94
CA ARG A 61 0.93 7.47 12.26
C ARG A 61 2.24 7.24 12.98
N ARG A 62 2.31 6.27 13.90
CA ARG A 62 3.48 6.06 14.76
C ARG A 62 4.51 5.09 14.18
N HIS A 63 4.06 4.10 13.39
CA HIS A 63 4.90 2.97 13.01
C HIS A 63 5.10 2.85 11.51
N LEU A 64 4.10 3.18 10.70
CA LEU A 64 4.14 2.97 9.25
C LEU A 64 4.57 4.22 8.48
N HIS A 65 3.99 5.37 8.83
CA HIS A 65 4.13 6.61 8.09
C HIS A 65 5.60 7.04 7.86
N ASP A 66 6.42 7.02 8.91
CA ASP A 66 7.84 7.40 8.82
C ASP A 66 8.71 6.29 8.21
N LYS A 67 8.19 5.05 8.18
CA LYS A 67 8.84 3.86 7.61
C LYS A 67 8.28 3.48 6.25
N MET A 68 7.66 4.42 5.52
CA MET A 68 7.10 4.18 4.18
C MET A 68 8.12 3.53 3.23
N TYR A 69 9.40 3.95 3.29
CA TYR A 69 10.51 3.36 2.51
C TYR A 69 10.79 1.87 2.80
N LYS A 70 10.28 1.33 3.92
CA LYS A 70 10.38 -0.09 4.29
C LYS A 70 9.14 -0.90 3.91
N ALA A 71 8.08 -0.26 3.40
CA ALA A 71 6.84 -0.94 3.05
C ALA A 71 7.11 -2.14 2.14
N GLU A 72 6.43 -3.26 2.40
CA GLU A 72 6.47 -4.48 1.59
C GLU A 72 5.55 -4.33 0.37
N LEU A 73 5.83 -3.32 -0.45
CA LEU A 73 5.15 -3.03 -1.70
C LEU A 73 6.07 -3.27 -2.91
N PRO A 74 5.51 -3.51 -4.10
CA PRO A 74 6.24 -3.43 -5.37
C PRO A 74 6.95 -2.08 -5.52
N PHE A 75 8.01 -2.06 -6.34
CA PHE A 75 8.81 -0.87 -6.56
C PHE A 75 7.97 0.29 -7.12
N GLU A 76 7.13 0.02 -8.12
CA GLU A 76 6.29 1.05 -8.74
C GLU A 76 5.32 1.67 -7.72
N ASP A 77 4.67 0.85 -6.89
CA ASP A 77 3.71 1.29 -5.87
C ASP A 77 4.36 2.13 -4.77
N LEU A 78 5.54 1.71 -4.32
CA LEU A 78 6.30 2.46 -3.34
C LEU A 78 6.71 3.84 -3.88
N LEU A 79 7.20 3.89 -5.11
CA LEU A 79 7.62 5.13 -5.76
C LEU A 79 6.43 6.07 -5.95
N PHE A 80 5.31 5.53 -6.43
CA PHE A 80 4.05 6.23 -6.60
C PHE A 80 3.57 6.88 -5.29
N LEU A 81 3.55 6.13 -4.18
CA LEU A 81 3.17 6.67 -2.87
C LEU A 81 4.10 7.79 -2.40
N LEU A 82 5.42 7.59 -2.53
CA LEU A 82 6.41 8.59 -2.12
C LEU A 82 6.25 9.90 -2.90
N GLN A 83 5.97 9.81 -4.19
CA GLN A 83 5.71 10.95 -5.05
C GLN A 83 4.40 11.66 -4.69
N ARG A 84 3.29 10.93 -4.60
CA ARG A 84 1.97 11.51 -4.32
C ARG A 84 1.96 12.24 -2.97
N HIS A 85 2.54 11.64 -1.94
CA HIS A 85 2.62 12.25 -0.61
C HIS A 85 3.79 13.23 -0.46
N LYS A 86 4.55 13.50 -1.53
CA LYS A 86 5.69 14.43 -1.57
C LYS A 86 6.70 14.16 -0.45
N ARG A 87 6.92 12.88 -0.15
CA ARG A 87 7.81 12.44 0.92
C ARG A 87 9.25 12.56 0.48
N LYS A 88 10.03 13.30 1.26
CA LYS A 88 11.47 13.44 1.03
C LYS A 88 12.18 12.22 1.60
N LEU A 89 13.02 11.58 0.79
CA LEU A 89 13.89 10.52 1.27
C LEU A 89 15.19 11.11 1.81
N THR A 90 15.60 10.64 2.99
CA THR A 90 16.96 10.89 3.50
C THR A 90 17.96 10.06 2.70
N LYS A 91 19.25 10.44 2.71
CA LYS A 91 20.33 9.71 2.01
C LYS A 91 20.36 8.22 2.37
N GLN A 92 20.15 7.89 3.65
CA GLN A 92 20.13 6.50 4.12
C GLN A 92 18.89 5.74 3.61
N GLN A 93 17.72 6.39 3.59
CA GLN A 93 16.49 5.77 3.08
C GLN A 93 16.58 5.54 1.57
N HIS A 94 17.14 6.51 0.83
CA HIS A 94 17.38 6.39 -0.60
C HIS A 94 18.28 5.18 -0.92
N LEU A 95 19.46 5.09 -0.29
CA LEU A 95 20.35 3.93 -0.41
C LEU A 95 19.67 2.60 -0.02
N TYR A 96 18.80 2.63 1.00
CA TYR A 96 18.05 1.44 1.41
C TYR A 96 17.08 0.97 0.30
N VAL A 97 16.33 1.89 -0.32
CA VAL A 97 15.39 1.54 -1.39
C VAL A 97 16.16 1.05 -2.62
N GLU A 98 17.25 1.71 -3.01
CA GLU A 98 18.09 1.26 -4.14
C GLU A 98 18.64 -0.16 -3.91
N LYS A 99 19.13 -0.44 -2.70
CA LYS A 99 19.62 -1.77 -2.34
C LYS A 99 18.50 -2.82 -2.31
N LYS A 100 17.31 -2.46 -1.80
CA LYS A 100 16.15 -3.36 -1.69
C LYS A 100 15.67 -3.83 -3.06
N PHE A 101 15.61 -2.92 -4.03
CA PHE A 101 15.06 -3.22 -5.37
C PHE A 101 16.14 -3.42 -6.44
N LYS A 102 17.43 -3.24 -6.11
CA LYS A 102 18.57 -3.30 -7.05
C LYS A 102 18.38 -2.39 -8.27
N ARG A 103 17.75 -1.24 -8.08
CA ARG A 103 17.50 -0.20 -9.10
C ARG A 103 18.02 1.13 -8.57
N GLN A 104 18.61 1.95 -9.44
CA GLN A 104 18.97 3.32 -9.08
C GLN A 104 17.71 4.20 -9.08
N ILE A 105 17.65 5.20 -8.22
CA ILE A 105 16.50 6.11 -8.12
C ILE A 105 16.99 7.54 -8.24
N LYS A 106 16.50 8.27 -9.24
CA LYS A 106 16.79 9.70 -9.36
C LYS A 106 15.95 10.51 -8.38
N LEU A 107 16.61 11.35 -7.58
CA LEU A 107 15.95 12.29 -6.67
C LEU A 107 15.90 13.68 -7.28
N ASN A 108 14.76 14.37 -7.16
CA ASN A 108 14.64 15.78 -7.52
C ASN A 108 15.44 16.65 -6.51
N LYS A 109 15.65 17.94 -6.84
CA LYS A 109 16.23 18.98 -5.96
C LYS A 109 15.56 19.05 -4.58
N ARG A 110 14.30 18.61 -4.48
CA ARG A 110 13.52 18.54 -3.23
C ARG A 110 13.73 17.26 -2.41
N GLY A 111 14.50 16.29 -2.91
CA GLY A 111 14.70 14.98 -2.30
C GLY A 111 13.53 14.01 -2.47
N ILE A 112 12.64 14.27 -3.45
CA ILE A 112 11.50 13.42 -3.78
C ILE A 112 11.92 12.55 -4.99
N PRO A 113 11.66 11.23 -4.98
CA PRO A 113 11.92 10.38 -6.13
C PRO A 113 11.18 10.86 -7.37
N VAL A 114 11.83 10.80 -8.52
CA VAL A 114 11.20 11.04 -9.83
C VAL A 114 11.08 9.68 -10.52
N GLU A 115 9.96 9.41 -11.19
CA GLU A 115 9.83 8.22 -12.02
C GLU A 115 10.97 8.22 -13.02
N ASP A 116 11.76 7.15 -13.02
CA ASP A 116 12.70 6.95 -14.11
C ASP A 116 11.85 6.80 -15.36
N ILE A 117 11.94 7.80 -16.23
CA ILE A 117 11.59 7.64 -17.63
C ILE A 117 12.49 6.51 -18.08
N SER A 118 11.93 5.31 -18.14
CA SER A 118 12.60 4.13 -18.64
C SER A 118 13.22 4.54 -19.97
N GLU A 119 14.56 4.61 -20.00
CA GLU A 119 15.29 4.60 -21.27
C GLU A 119 15.17 3.18 -21.82
N ASP A 120 13.95 2.86 -22.25
CA ASP A 120 13.66 1.72 -23.08
C ASP A 120 14.26 2.05 -24.45
N GLY A 121 15.39 1.40 -24.77
CA GLY A 121 15.99 1.47 -26.11
C GLY A 121 17.41 2.03 -26.22
N GLY A 122 18.23 2.00 -25.17
CA GLY A 122 19.66 2.31 -25.27
C GLY A 122 20.53 1.08 -25.00
N GLU A 123 20.67 0.18 -25.96
CA GLU A 123 21.75 -0.80 -26.00
C GLU A 123 23.09 -0.08 -25.85
N LYS A 124 23.60 0.09 -24.63
CA LYS A 124 25.02 0.34 -24.42
C LYS A 124 25.74 -0.98 -24.65
N SER A 125 25.97 -1.19 -25.95
CA SER A 125 27.05 -1.97 -26.53
C SER A 125 28.18 -2.15 -25.54
N GLN A 126 28.36 -3.40 -25.13
CA GLN A 126 29.59 -3.87 -24.50
C GLN A 126 30.70 -3.68 -25.52
N ASN A 127 31.34 -2.51 -25.51
CA ASN A 127 32.67 -2.39 -26.08
C ASN A 127 33.58 -3.29 -25.25
N GLY A 128 33.89 -4.45 -25.83
CA GLY A 128 34.95 -5.31 -25.36
C GLY A 128 36.26 -4.52 -25.29
N THR A 129 36.89 -4.58 -24.14
CA THR A 129 38.33 -4.37 -24.03
C THR A 129 38.82 -5.31 -22.94
N ASP A 130 39.09 -6.53 -23.36
CA ASP A 130 40.15 -7.36 -22.82
C ASP A 130 41.08 -7.65 -24.02
N PRO A 131 42.41 -7.85 -23.88
CA PRO A 131 43.15 -8.16 -22.65
C PRO A 131 44.51 -7.41 -22.53
N HIS A 132 45.29 -7.76 -21.50
CA HIS A 132 46.71 -7.47 -21.22
C HIS A 132 47.08 -6.27 -20.33
N GLY A 133 47.77 -6.59 -19.22
CA GLY A 133 48.57 -5.61 -18.48
C GLY A 133 48.93 -6.03 -17.05
N VAL A 134 49.85 -6.99 -16.92
CA VAL A 134 50.54 -7.37 -15.68
C VAL A 134 51.25 -6.15 -15.07
N SER A 135 51.19 -5.99 -13.73
CA SER A 135 52.22 -5.44 -12.80
C SER A 135 51.50 -5.16 -11.47
N ASP A 136 51.48 -6.08 -10.50
CA ASP A 136 52.55 -6.29 -9.51
C ASP A 136 53.50 -5.11 -9.35
N SER A 137 53.28 -4.31 -8.30
CA SER A 137 54.29 -3.53 -7.58
C SER A 137 53.62 -3.01 -6.31
N GLY A 138 54.03 -3.58 -5.18
CA GLY A 138 53.61 -3.14 -3.86
C GLY A 138 53.91 -1.66 -3.61
N ASP A 139 53.02 -1.02 -2.87
CA ASP A 139 53.36 0.16 -2.08
C ASP A 139 52.68 0.04 -0.72
N ASP A 140 53.50 -0.41 0.23
CA ASP A 140 53.23 -0.48 1.66
C ASP A 140 53.32 0.96 2.23
N GLY A 141 52.34 1.79 1.85
CA GLY A 141 52.33 3.24 2.10
C GLY A 141 51.45 3.64 3.28
N GLN A 142 51.99 3.51 4.50
CA GLN A 142 51.64 4.28 5.70
C GLN A 142 50.15 4.51 6.02
N ARG A 143 49.58 3.59 6.80
CA ARG A 143 48.40 3.88 7.64
C ARG A 143 48.74 4.96 8.67
N LYS A 144 48.32 6.19 8.37
CA LYS A 144 48.26 7.30 9.32
C LYS A 144 47.43 6.87 10.55
N PRO A 145 47.97 6.94 11.78
CA PRO A 145 47.23 6.55 12.97
C PRO A 145 45.99 7.45 13.11
N GLU A 146 44.80 6.84 13.16
CA GLU A 146 43.58 7.56 13.46
C GLU A 146 43.70 8.25 14.83
N PRO A 147 43.26 9.51 14.96
CA PRO A 147 43.21 10.20 16.24
C PRO A 147 42.25 9.46 17.18
N VAL A 148 42.82 8.91 18.26
CA VAL A 148 42.10 8.30 19.37
C VAL A 148 41.02 9.27 19.85
N ARG A 149 39.76 8.98 19.52
CA ARG A 149 38.63 9.76 20.00
C ARG A 149 38.60 9.68 21.53
N PRO A 150 38.45 10.82 22.25
CA PRO A 150 38.31 10.82 23.69
C PRO A 150 37.14 9.93 24.09
N ARG A 151 37.43 8.92 24.90
CA ARG A 151 36.42 8.07 25.53
C ARG A 151 35.45 8.98 26.28
N THR A 152 34.21 9.05 25.83
CA THR A 152 33.13 9.67 26.60
C THR A 152 33.05 8.99 27.97
N PRO A 153 32.90 9.76 29.06
CA PRO A 153 32.86 9.20 30.40
C PRO A 153 31.74 8.18 30.48
N ARG A 154 32.14 6.94 30.77
CA ARG A 154 31.31 5.79 31.06
C ARG A 154 30.29 6.21 32.12
N ARG A 155 29.03 6.37 31.70
CA ARG A 155 27.90 6.70 32.57
C ARG A 155 27.93 5.74 33.77
N ALA A 156 28.11 6.29 34.96
CA ALA A 156 28.19 5.52 36.20
C ALA A 156 26.95 4.61 36.31
N PRO A 157 27.10 3.37 36.78
CA PRO A 157 25.96 2.50 37.02
C PRO A 157 25.04 3.19 38.03
N GLU A 158 23.79 3.44 37.60
CA GLU A 158 22.73 3.87 38.49
C GLU A 158 22.69 2.89 39.67
N ARG A 159 23.04 3.40 40.85
CA ARG A 159 22.85 2.70 42.11
C ARG A 159 21.38 2.30 42.17
N LYS A 160 21.14 0.99 42.14
CA LYS A 160 19.88 0.37 42.53
C LYS A 160 19.53 0.96 43.90
N ARG A 161 18.52 1.84 43.93
CA ARG A 161 17.89 2.23 45.19
C ARG A 161 17.02 1.06 45.58
N ASP A 162 17.35 0.48 46.72
CA ASP A 162 16.58 -0.58 47.35
C ASP A 162 15.11 -0.13 47.54
N PRO A 163 14.14 -1.02 47.31
CA PRO A 163 12.75 -0.74 47.63
C PRO A 163 12.61 -0.69 49.15
N SER A 164 12.44 0.52 49.71
CA SER A 164 11.96 0.65 51.08
C SER A 164 10.54 0.07 51.18
N PRO A 165 10.30 -0.87 52.12
CA PRO A 165 8.96 -1.32 52.43
C PRO A 165 8.34 -0.37 53.46
N GLY A 166 7.05 -0.08 53.32
CA GLY A 166 6.25 0.48 54.40
C GLY A 166 6.07 1.99 54.34
N GLY A 167 4.90 2.40 53.86
CA GLY A 167 4.47 3.79 53.84
C GLY A 167 3.02 3.91 53.40
N SER A 168 2.12 3.26 54.11
CA SER A 168 0.67 3.49 54.05
C SER A 168 0.38 4.95 54.37
N SER A 169 0.19 5.78 53.35
CA SER A 169 -0.34 7.15 53.50
C SER A 169 -1.70 7.25 52.82
N LEU A 170 -2.72 7.09 53.66
CA LEU A 170 -4.07 7.58 53.41
C LEU A 170 -4.06 9.11 53.26
N ARG A 171 -5.02 9.62 52.49
CA ARG A 171 -5.44 11.03 52.32
C ARG A 171 -4.55 11.92 51.43
N SER A 172 -5.11 12.32 50.30
CA SER A 172 -5.62 13.70 50.15
C SER A 172 -6.29 13.85 48.79
N THR A 173 -7.62 13.80 48.80
CA THR A 173 -8.48 14.33 47.74
C THR A 173 -8.33 15.85 47.70
N SER A 174 -7.51 16.36 46.79
CA SER A 174 -7.48 17.78 46.44
C SER A 174 -8.14 17.96 45.06
N PRO A 175 -9.31 18.59 44.96
CA PRO A 175 -9.90 18.93 43.67
C PRO A 175 -9.10 20.07 43.06
N LEU A 176 -8.44 19.81 41.93
CA LEU A 176 -7.81 20.85 41.13
C LEU A 176 -8.91 21.73 40.52
N ILE A 177 -9.12 22.89 41.14
CA ILE A 177 -9.87 24.02 40.60
C ILE A 177 -9.15 24.47 39.32
N PHE A 178 -9.67 24.03 38.17
CA PHE A 178 -9.30 24.58 36.87
C PHE A 178 -9.80 26.02 36.80
N LYS A 179 -8.92 26.98 37.11
CA LYS A 179 -9.14 28.40 36.82
C LYS A 179 -9.28 28.55 35.30
N ARG A 180 -10.52 28.64 34.82
CA ARG A 180 -10.89 29.15 33.50
C ARG A 180 -10.25 30.53 33.33
N ARG A 181 -9.16 30.62 32.57
CA ARG A 181 -8.70 31.88 31.97
C ARG A 181 -9.76 32.31 30.94
N ARG A 182 -10.68 33.14 31.40
CA ARG A 182 -11.63 33.91 30.59
C ARG A 182 -10.80 34.90 29.78
N ILE A 183 -10.55 34.61 28.51
CA ILE A 183 -9.96 35.57 27.58
C ILE A 183 -11.03 36.63 27.35
N GLY A 184 -10.71 37.87 27.72
CA GLY A 184 -11.57 39.03 27.61
C GLY A 184 -12.00 39.25 26.16
N ARG A 185 -13.31 39.24 25.98
CA ARG A 185 -14.02 39.73 24.80
C ARG A 185 -14.05 41.26 24.96
N LEU A 186 -13.11 41.96 24.33
CA LEU A 186 -13.20 43.41 24.16
C LEU A 186 -14.32 43.68 23.16
N ALA A 187 -15.42 44.22 23.68
CA ALA A 187 -16.47 44.85 22.92
C ALA A 187 -15.98 46.24 22.49
N SER A 188 -16.01 46.51 21.19
CA SER A 188 -16.10 47.88 20.68
C SER A 188 -17.57 48.15 20.34
N PRO A 189 -18.15 49.25 20.83
CA PRO A 189 -19.44 49.74 20.39
C PRO A 189 -19.27 50.68 19.17
N ASP A 190 -20.40 50.91 18.50
CA ASP A 190 -20.68 52.01 17.57
C ASP A 190 -20.13 51.92 16.14
N ALA A 191 -21.00 51.47 15.22
CA ALA A 191 -21.27 52.16 13.97
C ALA A 191 -22.44 51.48 13.23
N ASP A 192 -23.61 52.10 13.36
CA ASP A 192 -24.65 52.33 12.35
C ASP A 192 -25.01 51.24 11.31
N GLU A 193 -26.23 50.73 11.51
CA GLU A 193 -27.23 50.37 10.49
C GLU A 193 -27.15 51.23 9.20
N PRO A 194 -27.40 50.64 8.03
CA PRO A 194 -28.80 50.58 7.60
C PRO A 194 -29.22 49.27 6.92
N SER A 195 -30.41 48.80 7.33
CA SER A 195 -31.55 48.54 6.45
C SER A 195 -31.26 48.25 4.97
N GLN A 196 -31.49 46.99 4.55
CA GLN A 196 -32.24 46.68 3.32
C GLN A 196 -32.58 45.17 3.19
N SER A 197 -33.84 44.87 3.54
CA SER A 197 -34.86 44.08 2.82
C SER A 197 -34.57 42.66 2.27
N PRO A 198 -35.51 41.72 2.44
CA PRO A 198 -35.38 40.32 2.04
C PRO A 198 -35.80 40.11 0.58
N ARG A 199 -35.03 39.36 -0.21
CA ARG A 199 -35.47 38.87 -1.52
C ARG A 199 -35.13 37.39 -1.75
N SER A 200 -36.21 36.62 -1.67
CA SER A 200 -36.67 35.69 -2.70
C SER A 200 -35.91 34.37 -2.88
N ALA A 201 -36.57 33.31 -2.41
CA ALA A 201 -36.39 31.92 -2.81
C ALA A 201 -36.38 31.78 -4.34
N LYS A 202 -35.29 31.25 -4.89
CA LYS A 202 -35.17 30.92 -6.31
C LYS A 202 -35.53 29.44 -6.52
N LYS A 203 -36.78 29.23 -6.93
CA LYS A 203 -37.35 27.99 -7.43
C LYS A 203 -36.62 27.59 -8.72
N ILE A 204 -35.75 26.58 -8.65
CA ILE A 204 -35.09 26.00 -9.81
C ILE A 204 -36.09 25.08 -10.51
N ARG A 205 -36.51 25.49 -11.71
CA ARG A 205 -37.35 24.71 -12.63
C ARG A 205 -36.43 23.93 -13.58
N PRO A 206 -36.71 22.64 -13.87
CA PRO A 206 -35.92 21.88 -14.82
C PRO A 206 -36.26 22.33 -16.24
N GLN A 207 -35.22 22.62 -17.05
CA GLN A 207 -35.38 22.83 -18.47
C GLN A 207 -35.30 21.49 -19.22
N LYS A 208 -36.18 21.45 -20.20
CA LYS A 208 -36.60 20.37 -21.07
C LYS A 208 -35.80 20.49 -22.37
N GLU A 209 -35.42 19.33 -22.91
CA GLU A 209 -35.18 19.03 -24.33
C GLU A 209 -34.14 19.85 -25.09
N GLU A 210 -33.05 19.19 -25.46
CA GLU A 210 -32.50 19.33 -26.81
C GLU A 210 -32.36 17.94 -27.44
N SER A 211 -33.23 17.74 -28.43
CA SER A 211 -33.14 16.73 -29.47
C SER A 211 -32.07 17.19 -30.45
N CYS A 212 -31.06 16.35 -30.75
CA CYS A 212 -30.23 16.51 -31.93
C CYS A 212 -29.62 15.19 -32.39
N SER A 213 -29.98 14.81 -33.63
CA SER A 213 -29.18 14.07 -34.62
C SER A 213 -28.81 12.62 -34.27
N SER A 214 -29.64 11.62 -34.59
CA SER A 214 -29.81 11.02 -35.93
C SER A 214 -28.49 10.66 -36.66
N ALA A 215 -28.01 9.46 -36.32
CA ALA A 215 -27.54 8.42 -37.22
C ALA A 215 -26.85 8.81 -38.54
N HIS A 216 -25.52 8.72 -38.57
CA HIS A 216 -24.80 8.17 -39.72
C HIS A 216 -23.36 7.79 -39.32
N PHE A 217 -23.12 6.53 -38.98
CA PHE A 217 -21.79 5.94 -39.13
C PHE A 217 -21.88 4.43 -39.35
N GLN A 218 -22.16 4.04 -40.60
CA GLN A 218 -21.69 2.76 -41.11
C GLN A 218 -20.20 2.90 -41.39
N ARG A 219 -19.34 2.07 -40.80
CA ARG A 219 -18.14 1.56 -41.48
C ARG A 219 -17.43 0.45 -40.70
N ARG A 220 -17.24 -0.64 -41.46
CA ARG A 220 -16.13 -1.60 -41.43
C ARG A 220 -16.13 -2.65 -40.30
N LEU A 221 -16.84 -3.74 -40.60
CA LEU A 221 -16.41 -5.08 -40.25
C LEU A 221 -15.11 -5.39 -41.01
N SER A 222 -14.00 -5.55 -40.30
CA SER A 222 -12.79 -6.19 -40.81
C SER A 222 -12.57 -7.49 -40.04
N SER A 223 -12.95 -8.59 -40.70
CA SER A 223 -12.27 -9.89 -40.73
C SER A 223 -11.35 -10.24 -39.55
N VAL A 224 -11.87 -11.03 -38.62
CA VAL A 224 -11.05 -11.80 -37.67
C VAL A 224 -10.67 -13.12 -38.33
N SER A 225 -9.38 -13.25 -38.63
CA SER A 225 -8.74 -14.46 -39.14
C SER A 225 -8.69 -15.53 -38.04
N THR A 226 -9.31 -16.66 -38.30
CA THR A 226 -9.22 -17.87 -37.47
C THR A 226 -7.88 -18.56 -37.74
N GLN A 227 -6.94 -18.46 -36.81
CA GLN A 227 -5.81 -19.38 -36.74
C GLN A 227 -6.11 -20.47 -35.72
N THR A 228 -6.20 -21.69 -36.22
CA THR A 228 -6.17 -22.95 -35.50
C THR A 228 -4.76 -23.21 -34.96
N PRO A 229 -4.63 -23.95 -33.84
CA PRO A 229 -3.45 -24.77 -33.65
C PRO A 229 -3.83 -26.25 -33.54
N THR A 230 -3.54 -26.97 -34.62
CA THR A 230 -3.43 -28.44 -34.66
C THR A 230 -1.94 -28.78 -34.59
N LYS A 231 -1.47 -29.37 -33.48
CA LYS A 231 -0.31 -30.29 -33.41
C LYS A 231 -0.15 -30.81 -31.98
N LEU A 232 -0.52 -32.07 -31.76
CA LEU A 232 0.40 -33.23 -31.63
C LEU A 232 1.19 -33.15 -30.31
N VAL A 233 0.79 -33.89 -29.26
CA VAL A 233 1.13 -35.31 -29.05
C VAL A 233 2.64 -35.53 -29.16
N ALA A 234 3.31 -35.56 -28.00
CA ALA A 234 4.36 -36.51 -27.67
C ALA A 234 4.82 -36.30 -26.21
N MET A 235 5.28 -37.38 -25.60
CA MET A 235 5.97 -37.49 -24.30
C MET A 235 5.10 -37.85 -23.09
N MET A 236 4.52 -39.04 -23.20
CA MET A 236 4.45 -40.03 -22.13
C MET A 236 5.85 -40.63 -21.89
N GLU A 237 6.06 -41.12 -20.67
CA GLU A 237 7.13 -42.03 -20.20
C GLU A 237 8.51 -41.44 -19.82
N ALA A 238 8.67 -41.16 -18.52
CA ALA A 238 9.77 -41.71 -17.73
C ALA A 238 9.35 -41.81 -16.25
N SER A 239 8.96 -43.02 -15.86
CA SER A 239 9.19 -43.63 -14.54
C SER A 239 10.65 -43.36 -14.10
N GLU A 240 11.04 -43.15 -12.84
CA GLU A 240 10.75 -43.94 -11.65
C GLU A 240 11.48 -43.30 -10.44
N SER A 241 11.00 -43.63 -9.23
CA SER A 241 11.80 -43.73 -8.01
C SER A 241 12.29 -42.44 -7.32
N CYS A 242 11.63 -42.05 -6.23
CA CYS A 242 12.26 -41.92 -4.91
C CYS A 242 11.23 -41.66 -3.78
N LYS A 243 11.07 -42.69 -2.94
CA LYS A 243 10.87 -42.69 -1.47
C LYS A 243 10.11 -41.52 -0.82
N THR A 244 8.92 -41.86 -0.34
CA THR A 244 8.13 -41.11 0.64
C THR A 244 8.77 -41.14 2.04
N PRO A 245 8.66 -40.05 2.82
CA PRO A 245 8.51 -40.14 4.25
C PRO A 245 7.04 -39.93 4.62
N SER A 246 6.49 -40.96 5.25
CA SER A 246 5.17 -40.99 5.86
C SER A 246 5.02 -39.84 6.87
N ARG A 247 4.14 -38.88 6.57
CA ARG A 247 3.65 -37.90 7.54
C ARG A 247 2.18 -37.64 7.26
N SER A 248 1.34 -38.29 8.05
CA SER A 248 -0.11 -38.15 8.07
C SER A 248 -0.51 -36.72 8.45
N ASN A 249 -0.64 -35.84 7.47
CA ASN A 249 -1.47 -34.65 7.55
C ASN A 249 -2.77 -34.97 6.84
N ALA A 250 -3.85 -35.08 7.60
CA ALA A 250 -5.20 -35.13 7.06
C ALA A 250 -5.47 -33.81 6.33
N PHE A 251 -5.25 -33.80 5.01
CA PHE A 251 -5.72 -32.76 4.13
C PHE A 251 -7.25 -32.86 4.09
N ILE A 252 -7.91 -31.98 4.83
CA ILE A 252 -9.34 -31.74 4.67
C ILE A 252 -9.50 -31.06 3.31
N LEU A 253 -9.78 -31.85 2.28
CA LEU A 253 -10.19 -31.30 0.98
C LEU A 253 -11.50 -30.53 1.21
N PRO A 254 -11.59 -29.25 0.81
CA PRO A 254 -12.85 -28.51 0.83
C PRO A 254 -13.92 -29.33 0.12
N SER A 255 -15.10 -29.47 0.73
CA SER A 255 -16.20 -30.17 0.07
C SER A 255 -16.51 -29.49 -1.26
N TYR A 256 -16.80 -30.29 -2.29
CA TYR A 256 -17.04 -29.85 -3.65
C TYR A 256 -18.05 -28.68 -3.77
N SER A 257 -19.01 -28.62 -2.84
CA SER A 257 -19.98 -27.52 -2.73
C SER A 257 -19.33 -26.15 -2.46
N VAL A 258 -18.24 -26.09 -1.68
CA VAL A 258 -17.57 -24.84 -1.30
C VAL A 258 -16.76 -24.26 -2.47
N LEU A 259 -16.13 -25.12 -3.27
CA LEU A 259 -15.40 -24.69 -4.47
C LEU A 259 -16.36 -24.17 -5.55
N HIS A 260 -17.55 -24.77 -5.66
CA HIS A 260 -18.56 -24.36 -6.64
C HIS A 260 -19.08 -22.94 -6.37
N ASP A 261 -19.40 -22.61 -5.12
CA ASP A 261 -19.91 -21.28 -4.76
C ASP A 261 -18.84 -20.18 -4.91
N GLN A 262 -17.58 -20.52 -4.69
CA GLN A 262 -16.46 -19.59 -4.83
C GLN A 262 -16.20 -19.23 -6.30
N ILE A 263 -16.31 -20.20 -7.22
CA ILE A 263 -16.19 -19.97 -8.66
C ILE A 263 -17.37 -19.14 -9.18
N ILE A 264 -18.59 -19.36 -8.67
CA ILE A 264 -19.75 -18.54 -9.05
C ILE A 264 -19.59 -17.09 -8.59
N GLN A 265 -19.07 -16.87 -7.38
CA GLN A 265 -18.80 -15.51 -6.88
C GLN A 265 -17.74 -14.79 -7.71
N GLU A 266 -16.66 -15.46 -8.10
CA GLU A 266 -15.60 -14.88 -8.92
C GLU A 266 -16.09 -14.50 -10.33
N LEU A 267 -17.00 -15.31 -10.91
CA LEU A 267 -17.64 -15.01 -12.19
C LEU A 267 -18.64 -13.84 -12.13
N ALA A 268 -19.20 -13.56 -10.95
CA ALA A 268 -20.14 -12.47 -10.76
C ALA A 268 -19.43 -11.10 -10.61
N THR A 269 -18.17 -11.07 -10.19
CA THR A 269 -17.41 -9.83 -9.95
C THR A 269 -16.69 -9.28 -11.18
N ASP A 270 -16.52 -10.08 -12.24
CA ASP A 270 -15.87 -9.68 -13.49
C ASP A 270 -16.78 -8.85 -14.41
N ASN A 271 -17.11 -7.62 -14.00
CA ASN A 271 -17.86 -6.65 -14.79
C ASN A 271 -17.13 -6.17 -16.06
N SER A 272 -15.85 -6.52 -16.22
CA SER A 272 -15.02 -6.17 -17.38
C SER A 272 -15.23 -7.09 -18.59
N LEU A 273 -15.88 -8.25 -18.41
CA LEU A 273 -16.09 -9.20 -19.50
C LEU A 273 -17.32 -8.83 -20.34
N SER A 274 -17.11 -8.82 -21.66
CA SER A 274 -18.21 -8.71 -22.63
C SER A 274 -19.22 -9.86 -22.43
N ALA A 275 -20.48 -9.62 -22.78
CA ALA A 275 -21.54 -10.63 -22.64
C ALA A 275 -21.21 -11.94 -23.41
N VAL A 276 -20.50 -11.84 -24.53
CA VAL A 276 -20.05 -12.98 -25.34
C VAL A 276 -19.02 -13.83 -24.58
N GLN A 277 -18.05 -13.19 -23.91
CA GLN A 277 -17.04 -13.90 -23.12
C GLN A 277 -17.64 -14.59 -21.90
N ARG A 278 -18.63 -13.98 -21.24
CA ARG A 278 -19.36 -14.60 -20.13
C ARG A 278 -20.10 -15.87 -20.57
N MET A 279 -20.76 -15.82 -21.73
CA MET A 279 -21.45 -16.98 -22.29
C MET A 279 -20.50 -18.10 -22.72
N ALA A 280 -19.33 -17.77 -23.29
CA ALA A 280 -18.31 -18.74 -23.66
C ALA A 280 -17.70 -19.43 -22.43
N LYS A 281 -17.36 -18.66 -21.38
CA LYS A 281 -16.81 -19.18 -20.12
C LYS A 281 -17.83 -20.09 -19.41
N LYS A 282 -19.11 -19.72 -19.43
CA LYS A 282 -20.20 -20.56 -18.89
C LYS A 282 -20.31 -21.91 -19.63
N ARG A 283 -20.33 -21.91 -20.97
CA ARG A 283 -20.40 -23.16 -21.77
C ARG A 283 -19.21 -24.08 -21.53
N ALA A 284 -18.01 -23.53 -21.38
CA ALA A 284 -16.81 -24.31 -21.07
C ALA A 284 -16.92 -24.97 -19.68
N LEU A 285 -17.48 -24.26 -18.70
CA LEU A 285 -17.70 -24.79 -17.36
C LEU A 285 -18.77 -25.89 -17.35
N ASP A 286 -19.89 -25.68 -18.07
CA ASP A 286 -20.95 -26.70 -18.21
C ASP A 286 -20.41 -27.98 -18.88
N ALA A 287 -19.51 -27.86 -19.87
CA ALA A 287 -18.88 -29.01 -20.52
C ALA A 287 -17.96 -29.80 -19.58
N LEU A 288 -17.13 -29.12 -18.79
CA LEU A 288 -16.29 -29.76 -17.77
C LEU A 288 -17.11 -30.46 -16.69
N MET A 289 -18.27 -29.91 -16.35
CA MET A 289 -19.18 -30.51 -15.37
C MET A 289 -19.85 -31.79 -15.90
N GLU A 290 -20.15 -31.86 -17.19
CA GLU A 290 -20.63 -33.10 -17.82
C GLU A 290 -19.53 -34.16 -17.91
N GLU A 291 -18.29 -33.77 -18.22
CA GLU A 291 -17.15 -34.70 -18.25
C GLU A 291 -16.82 -35.28 -16.86
N LEU A 292 -17.04 -34.52 -15.78
CA LEU A 292 -16.89 -35.02 -14.41
C LEU A 292 -18.04 -35.91 -13.92
N ARG A 293 -19.18 -35.93 -14.63
CA ARG A 293 -20.32 -36.81 -14.29
C ARG A 293 -20.21 -38.19 -14.92
N THR A 294 -19.46 -38.33 -16.01
CA THR A 294 -19.20 -39.60 -16.71
C THR A 294 -18.02 -40.34 -16.12
#